data_AF-A0A9D8RX83-F1
#
_entry.id   AF-A0A9D8RX83-F1
#
_cell.length_a   1.000
_cell.length_b   1.000
_cell.length_c   1.000
_cell.angle_alpha   90.00
_cell.angle_beta   90.00
_cell.angle_gamma   90.00
#
_symmetry.space_group_name_H-M   'P 1'
#
loop_
_entity.id
_entity.type
_entity.pdbx_description
1 polymer ?
#
loop_
_entity_poly.entity_id
_entity_poly.type
_entity_poly.pdbx_seq_one_letter_code
_entity_poly.pdbx_strand_id
1 'polypeptide(L)'
;MLWLMRLDVYLSDSGLCSSRTDAKSFIVGGAVTVNGRVVTKPSLSVEDGDSVKVNTDFKRFVSRGGIKLDAALLEFGVSVEGKRCIDVGASSGGFTDCLLQHGAREVIAVD
;
A
#
# COMPACT_ATOMS: atom_id res chain seq x y z
N MET A 1 -22.73 23.01 5.61
CA MET A 1 -21.29 23.32 5.38
C MET A 1 -20.64 22.01 5.01
N LEU A 2 -20.31 21.80 3.74
CA LEU A 2 -19.65 20.56 3.29
C LEU A 2 -18.27 20.52 3.94
N TRP A 3 -18.06 19.58 4.85
CA TRP A 3 -16.77 19.39 5.49
C TRP A 3 -15.89 18.60 4.53
N LEU A 4 -14.88 19.25 3.98
CA LEU A 4 -13.95 18.64 3.05
C LEU A 4 -12.68 18.24 3.81
N MET A 5 -12.38 16.95 3.87
CA MET A 5 -11.21 16.42 4.57
C MET A 5 -10.37 15.55 3.66
N ARG A 6 -9.06 15.46 3.91
CA ARG A 6 -8.20 14.50 3.22
C ARG A 6 -8.53 13.07 3.64
N LEU A 7 -8.56 12.14 2.69
CA LEU A 7 -8.89 10.74 2.92
C LEU A 7 -8.02 10.09 4.00
N ASP A 8 -6.70 10.36 4.02
CA ASP A 8 -5.81 9.83 5.05
C ASP A 8 -6.14 10.29 6.48
N VAL A 9 -6.66 11.51 6.62
CA VAL A 9 -7.13 12.06 7.91
C VAL A 9 -8.53 11.55 8.22
N TYR A 10 -9.42 11.47 7.22
CA TYR A 10 -10.77 10.92 7.38
C TYR A 10 -10.76 9.51 7.94
N LEU A 11 -9.91 8.65 7.38
CA LEU A 11 -9.81 7.26 7.82
C LEU A 11 -9.29 7.12 9.25
N SER A 12 -8.35 7.96 9.67
CA SER A 12 -7.85 7.94 11.06
C SER A 12 -8.87 8.52 12.04
N ASP A 13 -9.45 9.67 11.72
CA ASP A 13 -10.33 10.42 12.62
C ASP A 13 -11.69 9.72 12.79
N SER A 14 -12.13 8.99 11.77
CA SER A 14 -13.34 8.15 11.81
C SER A 14 -13.10 6.78 12.45
N GLY A 15 -11.88 6.48 12.90
CA GLY A 15 -11.52 5.19 13.52
C GLY A 15 -11.51 3.99 12.57
N LEU A 16 -11.55 4.23 11.25
CA LEU A 16 -11.47 3.18 10.22
C LEU A 16 -10.05 2.62 10.06
N CYS A 17 -9.04 3.40 10.45
CA CYS A 17 -7.65 2.98 10.55
C CYS A 17 -7.07 3.38 11.91
N SER A 18 -6.07 2.63 12.38
CA SER A 18 -5.47 2.84 13.71
C SER A 18 -4.63 4.12 13.82
N SER A 19 -4.15 4.62 12.69
CA SER A 19 -3.36 5.84 12.61
C SER A 19 -3.40 6.41 11.19
N ARG A 20 -2.93 7.65 11.03
CA ARG A 20 -2.77 8.26 9.70
C ARG A 20 -1.73 7.53 8.84
N THR A 21 -0.69 6.95 9.44
CA THR A 21 0.32 6.15 8.72
C THR A 21 -0.30 4.86 8.18
N ASP A 22 -1.08 4.18 9.02
CA ASP A 22 -1.84 2.98 8.65
C ASP A 22 -2.84 3.28 7.52
N ALA A 23 -3.57 4.39 7.62
CA ALA A 23 -4.47 4.87 6.57
C ALA A 23 -3.74 5.07 5.23
N LYS A 24 -2.57 5.73 5.23
CA LYS A 24 -1.78 5.90 4.00
C LYS A 24 -1.37 4.56 3.39
N SER A 25 -0.96 3.60 4.21
CA SER A 25 -0.59 2.26 3.75
C SER A 25 -1.76 1.54 3.08
N PHE A 26 -2.95 1.56 3.69
CA PHE A 26 -4.15 0.99 3.08
C PHE A 26 -4.56 1.69 1.78
N ILE A 27 -4.48 3.03 1.74
CA ILE A 27 -4.79 3.80 0.52
C ILE A 27 -3.81 3.44 -0.59
N VAL A 28 -2.51 3.56 -0.36
CA VAL A 28 -1.48 3.27 -1.38
C VAL A 28 -1.53 1.80 -1.82
N GLY A 29 -1.86 0.89 -0.90
CA GLY A 29 -2.08 -0.52 -1.20
C GLY A 29 -3.32 -0.81 -2.05
N GLY A 30 -4.22 0.17 -2.26
CA GLY A 30 -5.46 -0.05 -3.00
C GLY A 30 -6.55 -0.76 -2.18
N ALA A 31 -6.43 -0.75 -0.85
CA ALA A 31 -7.41 -1.35 0.06
C ALA A 31 -8.61 -0.43 0.34
N VAL A 32 -8.58 0.81 -0.15
CA VAL A 32 -9.59 1.82 0.13
C VAL A 32 -10.42 2.11 -1.10
N THR A 33 -11.74 2.15 -0.93
CA THR A 33 -12.67 2.59 -1.96
C THR A 33 -13.43 3.84 -1.51
N VAL A 34 -13.64 4.76 -2.44
CA VAL A 34 -14.51 5.94 -2.28
C VAL A 34 -15.55 5.88 -3.38
N ASN A 35 -16.83 5.89 -3.01
CA ASN A 35 -17.97 5.76 -3.94
C ASN A 35 -17.83 4.58 -4.91
N GLY A 36 -17.36 3.44 -4.37
CA GLY A 36 -17.18 2.18 -5.12
C GLY A 36 -15.94 2.12 -6.01
N ARG A 37 -15.07 3.14 -6.01
CA ARG A 37 -13.82 3.15 -6.79
C ARG A 37 -12.61 3.02 -5.89
N VAL A 38 -11.64 2.20 -6.27
CA VAL A 38 -10.35 2.10 -5.56
C VAL A 38 -9.60 3.42 -5.66
N VAL A 39 -9.11 3.90 -4.52
CA VAL A 39 -8.34 5.15 -4.42
C VAL A 39 -6.96 4.84 -3.87
N THR A 40 -5.93 5.32 -4.56
CA THR A 40 -4.51 5.15 -4.16
C THR A 40 -3.82 6.46 -3.81
N LYS A 41 -4.56 7.58 -3.78
CA LYS A 41 -4.05 8.92 -3.45
C LYS A 41 -4.47 9.33 -2.02
N PRO A 42 -3.55 9.35 -1.04
CA PRO A 42 -3.90 9.69 0.34
C PRO A 42 -4.45 11.11 0.54
N SER A 43 -4.06 12.05 -0.33
CA SER A 43 -4.49 13.44 -0.30
C SER A 43 -5.80 13.72 -1.05
N LEU A 44 -6.52 12.67 -1.51
CA LEU A 44 -7.86 12.86 -2.09
C LEU A 44 -8.77 13.53 -1.06
N SER A 45 -9.51 14.54 -1.46
CA SER A 45 -10.55 15.15 -0.63
C SER A 45 -11.81 14.30 -0.64
N VAL A 46 -12.41 14.10 0.54
CA VAL A 46 -13.70 13.44 0.73
C VAL A 46 -14.68 14.37 1.45
N GLU A 47 -15.96 14.22 1.15
CA GLU A 47 -17.08 14.95 1.75
C GLU A 47 -17.94 14.04 2.64
N ASP A 48 -18.77 14.64 3.49
CA ASP A 48 -19.63 13.93 4.46
C ASP A 48 -20.61 12.92 3.82
N GLY A 49 -20.91 13.08 2.52
CA GLY A 49 -21.76 12.16 1.75
C GLY A 49 -21.03 11.03 1.03
N ASP A 50 -19.68 11.01 1.03
CA ASP A 50 -18.92 10.00 0.32
C ASP A 50 -18.97 8.65 1.04
N SER A 51 -19.21 7.58 0.28
CA SER A 51 -19.11 6.22 0.80
C SER A 51 -17.65 5.77 0.81
N VAL A 52 -17.01 5.85 1.98
CA VAL A 52 -15.63 5.41 2.19
C VAL A 52 -15.59 4.03 2.85
N LYS A 53 -14.86 3.08 2.26
CA LYS A 53 -14.67 1.73 2.82
C LYS A 53 -13.21 1.34 2.79
N VAL A 54 -12.75 0.67 3.85
CA VAL A 54 -11.40 0.10 3.96
C VAL A 54 -11.51 -1.41 4.06
N ASN A 55 -10.77 -2.14 3.24
CA ASN A 55 -10.55 -3.57 3.43
C ASN A 55 -9.36 -3.77 4.37
N THR A 56 -9.63 -3.92 5.67
CA THR A 56 -8.59 -4.09 6.69
C THR A 56 -7.85 -5.43 6.61
N ASP A 57 -8.45 -6.42 5.93
CA ASP A 57 -7.81 -7.72 5.68
C ASP A 57 -6.90 -7.71 4.45
N PHE A 58 -6.80 -6.56 3.76
CA PHE A 58 -5.96 -6.42 2.58
C PHE A 58 -4.48 -6.62 2.94
N LYS A 59 -3.86 -7.59 2.28
CA LYS A 59 -2.42 -7.81 2.33
C LYS A 59 -1.83 -7.38 1.00
N ARG A 60 -1.09 -6.27 1.00
CA ARG A 60 -0.39 -5.80 -0.19
C ARG A 60 0.59 -6.84 -0.73
N PHE A 61 1.25 -7.56 0.17
CA PHE A 61 2.21 -8.60 -0.19
C PHE A 61 1.79 -9.97 0.33
N VAL A 62 2.16 -11.03 -0.40
CA VAL A 62 1.85 -12.43 -0.03
C VAL A 62 2.37 -12.87 1.33
N SER A 63 3.38 -12.17 1.88
CA SER A 63 3.87 -12.43 3.24
C SER A 63 4.39 -11.16 3.93
N ARG A 64 4.63 -11.25 5.24
CA ARG A 64 5.26 -10.17 6.02
C ARG A 64 6.66 -9.81 5.53
N GLY A 65 7.31 -10.68 4.75
CA GLY A 65 8.58 -10.37 4.09
C GLY A 65 8.44 -9.15 3.18
N GLY A 66 7.41 -9.09 2.34
CA GLY A 66 7.23 -7.97 1.42
C GLY A 66 7.12 -6.61 2.13
N ILE A 67 6.49 -6.56 3.31
CA ILE A 67 6.39 -5.34 4.14
C ILE A 67 7.79 -4.85 4.56
N LYS A 68 8.70 -5.77 4.88
CA LYS A 68 10.07 -5.42 5.28
C LYS A 68 10.86 -4.84 4.12
N LEU A 69 10.75 -5.45 2.93
CA LEU A 69 11.45 -4.95 1.76
C LEU A 69 10.88 -3.62 1.28
N ASP A 70 9.56 -3.45 1.26
CA ASP A 70 8.87 -2.20 0.91
C ASP A 70 9.35 -1.04 1.79
N ALA A 71 9.43 -1.25 3.11
CA ALA A 71 9.98 -0.28 4.03
C ALA A 71 11.45 0.05 3.73
N ALA A 72 12.28 -0.95 3.42
CA ALA A 72 13.69 -0.75 3.09
C ALA A 72 13.88 0.03 1.77
N LEU A 73 13.12 -0.30 0.72
CA LEU A 73 13.19 0.41 -0.56
C LEU A 73 12.84 1.90 -0.39
N LEU A 74 11.82 2.20 0.42
CA LEU A 74 11.41 3.56 0.73
C LEU A 74 12.46 4.31 1.56
N GLU A 75 12.91 3.72 2.68
CA GLU A 75 13.86 4.35 3.60
C GLU A 75 15.22 4.62 2.93
N PHE A 76 15.69 3.67 2.12
CA PHE A 76 16.98 3.81 1.44
C PHE A 76 16.87 4.48 0.06
N GLY A 77 15.67 4.87 -0.38
CA GLY A 77 15.46 5.51 -1.68
C GLY A 77 15.89 4.65 -2.87
N VAL A 78 15.78 3.33 -2.76
CA VAL A 78 16.22 2.38 -3.79
C VAL A 78 15.07 2.11 -4.75
N SER A 79 15.20 2.51 -6.01
CA SER A 79 14.27 2.13 -7.07
C SER A 79 14.69 0.80 -7.72
N VAL A 80 13.71 -0.08 -7.96
CA VAL A 80 13.88 -1.35 -8.69
C VAL A 80 13.19 -1.36 -10.06
N GLU A 81 12.58 -0.24 -10.46
CA GLU A 81 11.86 -0.08 -11.72
C GLU A 81 12.73 -0.49 -12.93
N GLY A 82 12.22 -1.39 -13.75
CA GLY A 82 12.88 -1.92 -14.95
C GLY A 82 14.11 -2.81 -14.69
N LYS A 83 14.51 -3.04 -13.43
CA LYS A 83 15.71 -3.82 -13.09
C LYS A 83 15.43 -5.32 -13.08
N ARG A 84 16.49 -6.11 -13.25
CA ARG A 84 16.48 -7.54 -12.92
C ARG A 84 16.94 -7.69 -11.47
N CYS A 85 16.19 -8.41 -10.67
CA CYS A 85 16.48 -8.63 -9.27
C CYS A 85 16.70 -10.11 -8.98
N ILE A 86 17.40 -10.40 -7.90
CA ILE A 86 17.51 -11.74 -7.32
C ILE A 86 16.94 -11.68 -5.90
N ASP A 87 16.08 -12.65 -5.56
CA ASP A 87 15.53 -12.85 -4.22
C ASP A 87 16.12 -14.14 -3.68
N VAL A 88 16.99 -14.06 -2.66
CA VAL A 88 17.70 -15.20 -2.09
C VAL A 88 17.04 -15.59 -0.77
N GLY A 89 16.51 -16.81 -0.69
CA GLY A 89 15.64 -17.28 0.39
C GLY A 89 14.20 -16.84 0.20
N ALA A 90 13.68 -16.96 -1.03
CA ALA A 90 12.39 -16.41 -1.44
C ALA A 90 11.20 -16.94 -0.61
N SER A 91 11.27 -18.19 -0.13
CA SER A 91 10.26 -18.86 0.67
C SER A 91 8.86 -18.74 0.04
N SER A 92 7.89 -18.17 0.76
CA SER A 92 6.53 -17.88 0.25
C SER A 92 6.47 -16.76 -0.80
N GLY A 93 7.59 -16.11 -1.15
CA GLY A 93 7.70 -15.13 -2.24
C GLY A 93 7.44 -13.68 -1.84
N GLY A 94 7.49 -13.33 -0.54
CA GLY A 94 7.15 -11.98 -0.08
C GLY A 94 8.03 -10.86 -0.66
N PHE A 95 9.34 -11.10 -0.76
CA PHE A 95 10.28 -10.12 -1.35
C PHE A 95 10.12 -10.07 -2.87
N THR A 96 10.00 -11.23 -3.53
CA THR A 96 9.70 -11.33 -4.97
C THR A 96 8.45 -10.53 -5.36
N ASP A 97 7.33 -10.72 -4.65
CA ASP A 97 6.08 -9.98 -4.88
C ASP A 97 6.27 -8.48 -4.70
N CYS A 98 6.98 -8.07 -3.64
CA CYS A 98 7.32 -6.66 -3.42
C CYS A 98 8.14 -6.07 -4.58
N LEU A 99 9.20 -6.75 -5.03
CA LEU A 99 10.02 -6.30 -6.15
C LEU A 99 9.22 -6.13 -7.44
N LEU A 100 8.36 -7.09 -7.77
CA LEU A 100 7.51 -7.04 -8.96
C LEU A 100 6.49 -5.90 -8.89
N GLN A 101 5.84 -5.69 -7.74
CA GLN A 101 4.92 -4.57 -7.53
C GLN A 101 5.60 -3.20 -7.59
N HIS A 102 6.90 -3.13 -7.28
CA HIS A 102 7.74 -1.93 -7.43
C HIS A 102 8.38 -1.80 -8.82
N GLY A 103 7.93 -2.61 -9.79
CA GLY A 103 8.30 -2.46 -11.20
C GLY A 103 9.59 -3.16 -11.60
N ALA A 104 10.12 -4.09 -10.80
CA ALA A 104 11.19 -4.96 -11.27
C ALA A 104 10.75 -5.69 -12.56
N ARG A 105 11.61 -5.68 -13.59
CA ARG A 105 11.34 -6.32 -14.89
C ARG A 105 11.29 -7.84 -14.76
N GLU A 106 12.14 -8.39 -13.93
CA GLU A 106 12.29 -9.82 -13.69
C GLU A 106 12.85 -10.03 -12.28
N VAL A 107 12.39 -11.08 -11.60
CA VAL A 107 12.96 -11.52 -10.33
C VAL A 107 13.33 -13.00 -10.44
N ILE A 108 14.61 -13.32 -10.20
CA ILE A 108 15.06 -14.70 -10.02
C ILE A 108 14.89 -15.03 -8.53
N ALA A 109 13.93 -15.89 -8.22
CA ALA A 109 13.72 -16.39 -6.87
C ALA A 109 14.55 -17.66 -6.65
N VAL A 110 15.44 -17.61 -5.66
CA VAL A 110 16.26 -18.74 -5.21
C VAL A 110 15.81 -19.10 -3.80
N ASP A 111 15.57 -20.38 -3.55
CA ASP A 111 15.20 -20.91 -2.24
C ASP A 111 16.08 -22.12 -1.87
#